data_AF-A0A7S2YPU9-F1
#
_entry.id   AF-A0A7S2YPU9-F1
#
_cell.length_a   1.000
_cell.length_b   1.000
_cell.length_c   1.000
_cell.angle_alpha   90.00
_cell.angle_beta   90.00
_cell.angle_gamma   90.00
#
_symmetry.space_group_name_H-M   'P 1'
#
loop_
_entity.id
_entity.type
_entity.pdbx_description
1 polymer ?
#
loop_
_entity_poly.entity_id
_entity_poly.type
_entity_poly.pdbx_seq_one_letter_code
_entity_poly.pdbx_strand_id
1 'polypeptide(L)'
;YLYTDGYTLAWGTGNLATMALLQGVFNACDTLSPQAFGSDQYREMGLVAMRAGVASLVVMVPINMVLIPFLSQMYQILGQDAQAAAYACQFYAVYVWTFPFYALYCILWKFL
;
A
#
# COMPACT_ATOMS: atom_id res chain seq x y z
N TYR A 1 -24.92 -9.31 5.69
CA TYR A 1 -24.76 -7.90 5.29
C TYR A 1 -23.59 -7.27 6.03
N LEU A 2 -23.62 -7.15 7.36
CA LEU A 2 -22.52 -6.55 8.16
C LEU A 2 -21.09 -7.06 7.84
N TYR A 3 -20.90 -8.36 7.62
CA TYR A 3 -19.59 -8.90 7.25
C TYR A 3 -19.10 -8.40 5.88
N THR A 4 -19.99 -8.33 4.90
CA THR A 4 -19.71 -7.86 3.53
C THR A 4 -19.44 -6.35 3.53
N ASP A 5 -20.17 -5.61 4.36
CA ASP A 5 -19.98 -4.17 4.54
C ASP A 5 -18.62 -3.89 5.18
N GLY A 6 -18.29 -4.61 6.25
CA GLY A 6 -16.98 -4.52 6.91
C GLY A 6 -15.81 -4.85 5.97
N TYR A 7 -15.94 -5.91 5.17
CA TYR A 7 -14.95 -6.25 4.14
C TYR A 7 -14.76 -5.12 3.12
N THR A 8 -15.85 -4.58 2.59
CA THR A 8 -15.80 -3.55 1.54
C THR A 8 -15.19 -2.25 2.06
N LEU A 9 -15.52 -1.87 3.30
CA LEU A 9 -14.92 -0.71 3.96
C LEU A 9 -13.40 -0.88 4.14
N ALA A 10 -12.97 -2.02 4.68
CA ALA A 10 -11.55 -2.32 4.89
C ALA A 10 -10.77 -2.32 3.57
N TRP A 11 -11.32 -2.99 2.54
CA TRP A 11 -10.72 -3.06 1.21
C TRP A 11 -10.62 -1.68 0.56
N GLY A 12 -11.68 -0.87 0.61
CA GLY A 12 -11.71 0.47 0.03
C GLY A 12 -10.72 1.40 0.71
N THR A 13 -10.68 1.40 2.05
CA THR A 13 -9.74 2.23 2.81
C THR A 13 -8.30 1.83 2.55
N GLY A 14 -7.97 0.54 2.55
CA GLY A 14 -6.59 0.11 2.26
C GLY A 14 -6.16 0.37 0.82
N ASN A 15 -7.08 0.28 -0.16
CA ASN A 15 -6.78 0.67 -1.52
C ASN A 15 -6.47 2.16 -1.64
N LEU A 16 -7.35 3.01 -1.08
CA LEU A 16 -7.21 4.46 -1.16
C LEU A 16 -5.98 4.96 -0.39
N ALA A 17 -5.79 4.47 0.84
CA ALA A 17 -4.78 5.01 1.73
C ALA A 17 -3.38 4.45 1.47
N THR A 18 -3.25 3.18 1.06
CA THR A 18 -1.95 2.53 0.91
C THR A 18 -1.66 2.07 -0.51
N MET A 19 -2.53 1.29 -1.17
CA MET A 19 -2.21 0.74 -2.50
C MET A 19 -2.03 1.81 -3.57
N ALA A 20 -2.89 2.83 -3.61
CA ALA A 20 -2.80 3.89 -4.60
C ALA A 20 -1.44 4.63 -4.52
N LEU A 21 -0.93 4.86 -3.31
CA LEU A 21 0.38 5.49 -3.12
C LEU A 21 1.53 4.56 -3.50
N LEU A 22 1.44 3.28 -3.14
CA LEU A 22 2.43 2.27 -3.57
C LEU A 22 2.50 2.18 -5.09
N GLN A 23 1.35 2.11 -5.77
CA GLN A 23 1.26 2.14 -7.22
C GLN A 23 1.88 3.41 -7.80
N GLY A 24 1.64 4.57 -7.18
CA GLY A 24 2.29 5.83 -7.57
C GLY A 24 3.82 5.76 -7.53
N VAL A 25 4.40 5.20 -6.47
CA VAL A 25 5.86 5.00 -6.33
C VAL A 25 6.39 4.08 -7.42
N PHE A 26 5.72 2.95 -7.68
CA PHE A 26 6.17 1.99 -8.69
C PHE A 26 5.98 2.50 -10.12
N ASN A 27 4.91 3.24 -10.42
CA ASN A 27 4.71 3.90 -11.71
C ASN A 27 5.80 4.95 -11.99
N ALA A 28 6.18 5.73 -10.98
CA ALA A 28 7.31 6.66 -11.10
C ALA A 28 8.62 5.90 -11.37
N CYS A 29 8.84 4.77 -10.68
CA CYS A 29 9.98 3.90 -10.91
C CYS A 29 10.00 3.31 -12.34
N ASP A 30 8.86 2.86 -12.86
CA ASP A 30 8.71 2.36 -14.24
C ASP A 30 8.95 3.44 -15.29
N THR A 31 8.75 4.71 -14.95
CA THR A 31 9.07 5.83 -15.84
C THR A 31 10.56 6.17 -15.82
N LEU A 32 11.20 6.13 -14.65
CA LEU A 32 12.61 6.48 -14.47
C LEU A 32 13.58 5.36 -14.92
N SER A 33 13.19 4.09 -14.79
CA SER A 33 14.07 2.95 -15.11
C SER A 33 14.44 2.90 -16.61
N PRO A 34 13.51 3.06 -17.57
CA PRO A 34 13.82 3.14 -18.99
C PRO A 34 14.61 4.39 -19.37
N GLN A 35 14.43 5.51 -18.66
CA GLN A 35 15.20 6.74 -18.89
C GLN A 35 16.68 6.56 -18.53
N ALA A 36 16.96 5.92 -17.40
CA ALA A 36 18.31 5.57 -16.99
C ALA A 36 18.95 4.56 -17.97
N PHE A 37 18.17 3.56 -18.42
CA PHE A 37 18.60 2.58 -19.42
C PHE A 37 18.95 3.22 -20.76
N GLY A 38 18.09 4.10 -21.28
CA GLY A 38 18.31 4.82 -22.55
C GLY A 38 19.48 5.82 -22.51
N SER A 39 19.98 6.15 -21.31
CA SER A 39 21.15 7.00 -21.10
C SER A 39 22.43 6.21 -20.80
N ASP A 40 22.43 4.88 -21.03
CA ASP A 40 23.52 3.94 -20.70
C ASP A 40 23.92 3.92 -19.20
N GLN A 41 23.05 4.40 -18.31
CA GLN A 41 23.29 4.45 -16.87
C GLN A 41 22.67 3.24 -16.16
N TYR A 42 23.13 2.05 -16.50
CA TYR A 42 22.59 0.79 -15.95
C TYR A 42 22.69 0.69 -14.42
N ARG A 43 23.68 1.35 -13.81
CA ARG A 43 23.81 1.44 -12.34
C ARG A 43 22.69 2.27 -11.71
N GLU A 44 22.28 3.36 -12.34
CA GLU A 44 21.19 4.20 -11.84
C GLU A 44 19.85 3.48 -11.90
N MET A 45 19.64 2.58 -12.87
CA MET A 45 18.42 1.77 -12.95
C MET A 45 18.24 0.90 -11.70
N GLY A 46 19.29 0.20 -11.25
CA GLY A 46 19.25 -0.59 -10.01
C GLY A 46 19.05 0.27 -8.76
N LEU A 47 19.69 1.44 -8.71
CA LEU A 47 19.51 2.41 -7.62
C LEU A 47 18.08 2.95 -7.54
N VAL A 48 17.45 3.25 -8.69
CA VAL A 48 16.05 3.68 -8.75
C VAL A 48 15.10 2.60 -8.22
N ALA A 49 15.34 1.33 -8.53
CA ALA A 49 14.55 0.22 -7.99
C ALA A 49 14.71 0.07 -6.47
N MET A 50 15.95 0.16 -5.95
CA MET A 50 16.19 0.14 -4.49
C MET A 50 15.55 1.34 -3.79
N ARG A 51 15.66 2.55 -4.35
CA ARG A 51 15.02 3.77 -3.83
C ARG A 51 13.51 3.63 -3.80
N ALA A 52 12.90 3.06 -4.85
CA ALA A 52 11.46 2.78 -4.87
C ALA A 52 11.06 1.80 -3.77
N GLY A 53 11.88 0.78 -3.50
CA GLY A 53 11.66 -0.15 -2.39
C GLY A 53 11.69 0.55 -1.02
N VAL A 54 12.70 1.37 -0.76
CA VAL A 54 12.77 2.16 0.49
C VAL A 54 11.60 3.14 0.59
N ALA A 55 11.26 3.85 -0.49
CA ALA A 55 10.14 4.77 -0.53
C ALA A 55 8.81 4.06 -0.25
N SER A 56 8.62 2.85 -0.77
CA SER A 56 7.43 2.04 -0.51
C SER A 56 7.26 1.72 0.98
N LEU A 57 8.34 1.41 1.70
CA LEU A 57 8.32 1.20 3.16
C LEU A 57 8.04 2.50 3.92
N VAL A 58 8.66 3.60 3.51
CA VAL A 58 8.47 4.93 4.12
C VAL A 58 7.03 5.41 3.98
N VAL A 59 6.35 5.07 2.88
CA VAL A 59 4.93 5.41 2.69
C VAL A 59 4.01 4.46 3.46
N MET A 60 4.23 3.15 3.30
CA MET A 60 3.35 2.13 3.85
C MET A 60 3.36 2.10 5.39
N VAL A 61 4.54 2.10 6.01
CA VAL A 61 4.68 1.94 7.47
C VAL A 61 3.93 3.00 8.27
N PRO A 62 4.14 4.32 8.08
CA PRO A 62 3.46 5.33 8.90
C PRO A 62 1.95 5.34 8.69
N ILE A 63 1.48 5.13 7.46
CA ILE A 63 0.05 5.09 7.14
C ILE A 63 -0.63 3.94 7.88
N ASN A 64 -0.04 2.75 7.83
CA ASN A 64 -0.61 1.57 8.47
C ASN A 64 -0.45 1.60 10.00
N MET A 65 0.61 2.23 10.51
CA MET A 65 0.80 2.46 11.94
C MET A 65 -0.30 3.35 12.54
N VAL A 66 -0.83 4.30 11.75
CA VAL A 66 -1.99 5.12 12.15
C VAL A 66 -3.29 4.37 11.90
N LEU A 67 -3.47 3.72 10.75
CA LEU A 67 -4.74 3.10 10.41
C LEU A 67 -5.08 1.93 11.34
N ILE A 68 -4.16 1.00 11.62
CA ILE A 68 -4.47 -0.20 12.43
C ILE A 68 -5.14 0.12 13.78
N PRO A 69 -4.60 1.01 14.64
CA PRO A 69 -5.21 1.28 15.94
C PRO A 69 -6.45 2.19 15.87
N PHE A 70 -6.52 3.09 14.88
CA PHE A 70 -7.57 4.13 14.83
C PHE A 70 -8.71 3.81 13.84
N LEU A 71 -8.62 2.72 13.06
CA LEU A 71 -9.58 2.43 11.98
C LEU A 71 -11.02 2.34 12.48
N SER A 72 -11.25 1.60 13.58
CA SER A 72 -12.60 1.40 14.13
C SER A 72 -13.21 2.72 14.61
N GLN A 73 -12.42 3.56 15.29
CA GLN A 73 -12.85 4.87 15.75
C GLN A 73 -13.15 5.81 14.57
N MET A 74 -12.30 5.78 13.54
CA MET A 74 -12.48 6.58 12.33
C MET A 74 -13.80 6.24 11.62
N TYR A 75 -14.14 4.95 11.50
CA TYR A 75 -15.41 4.53 10.90
C TYR A 75 -16.62 4.92 11.77
N GLN A 76 -16.52 4.78 13.10
CA GLN A 76 -17.60 5.21 14.00
C GLN A 76 -17.84 6.73 13.91
N ILE A 77 -16.79 7.55 13.81
CA ILE A 77 -16.89 9.00 13.59
C ILE A 77 -17.57 9.32 12.25
N LEU A 78 -17.31 8.51 11.21
CA LEU A 78 -17.97 8.61 9.92
C LEU A 78 -19.45 8.17 9.93
N GLY A 79 -19.98 7.76 11.09
CA GLY A 79 -21.36 7.32 11.25
C GLY A 79 -21.62 5.87 10.82
N GLN A 80 -20.56 5.06 10.68
CA GLN A 80 -20.72 3.62 10.41
C GLN A 80 -21.19 2.88 11.66
N ASP A 81 -21.91 1.78 11.43
CA ASP A 81 -22.33 0.86 12.49
C ASP A 81 -21.11 0.31 13.25
N ALA A 82 -21.22 0.24 14.58
CA ALA A 82 -20.11 -0.16 15.45
C ALA A 82 -19.65 -1.61 15.21
N GLN A 83 -20.57 -2.51 14.87
CA GLN A 83 -20.24 -3.90 14.55
C GLN A 83 -19.56 -3.99 13.17
N ALA A 84 -20.07 -3.27 12.17
CA ALA A 84 -19.44 -3.19 10.85
C ALA A 84 -18.01 -2.62 10.92
N ALA A 85 -17.81 -1.57 11.73
CA ALA A 85 -16.50 -0.96 11.98
C ALA A 85 -15.51 -1.92 12.66
N ALA A 86 -15.99 -2.76 13.58
CA ALA A 86 -15.17 -3.79 14.22
C ALA A 86 -14.73 -4.88 13.23
N TYR A 87 -15.65 -5.37 12.38
CA TYR A 87 -15.31 -6.31 11.32
C TYR A 87 -14.33 -5.71 10.31
N ALA A 88 -14.52 -4.46 9.90
CA ALA A 88 -13.59 -3.77 9.00
C ALA A 88 -12.17 -3.71 9.59
N CYS A 89 -12.03 -3.42 10.89
CA CYS A 89 -10.74 -3.43 11.57
C CYS A 89 -10.08 -4.82 11.56
N GLN A 90 -10.85 -5.89 11.80
CA GLN A 90 -10.34 -7.26 11.76
C GLN A 90 -9.88 -7.66 10.36
N PHE A 91 -10.68 -7.35 9.33
CA PHE A 91 -10.30 -7.60 7.94
C PHE A 91 -9.07 -6.80 7.54
N TYR A 92 -8.98 -5.52 7.94
CA TYR A 92 -7.84 -4.67 7.63
C TYR A 92 -6.54 -5.18 8.27
N ALA A 93 -6.59 -5.71 9.50
CA ALA A 93 -5.43 -6.28 10.18
C ALA A 93 -4.85 -7.52 9.46
N VAL A 94 -5.67 -8.24 8.70
CA VAL A 94 -5.19 -9.32 7.82
C VAL A 94 -4.73 -8.75 6.48
N TYR A 95 -5.51 -7.83 5.90
CA TYR A 95 -5.24 -7.24 4.59
C TYR A 95 -3.90 -6.49 4.51
N VAL A 96 -3.52 -5.79 5.58
CA VAL A 96 -2.27 -5.00 5.66
C VAL A 96 -1.02 -5.81 5.34
N TRP A 97 -1.04 -7.12 5.64
CA TRP A 97 0.09 -8.01 5.32
C TRP A 97 0.32 -8.17 3.83
N THR A 98 -0.67 -7.89 2.98
CA THR A 98 -0.53 -7.94 1.52
C THR A 98 0.45 -6.90 0.99
N PHE A 99 0.53 -5.72 1.62
CA PHE A 99 1.32 -4.60 1.12
C PHE A 99 2.84 -4.85 1.07
N PRO A 100 3.51 -5.39 2.11
CA PRO A 100 4.93 -5.71 2.03
C PRO A 100 5.24 -6.77 0.96
N PHE A 101 4.39 -7.78 0.80
CA PHE A 101 4.56 -8.79 -0.26
C PHE A 101 4.36 -8.20 -1.65
N TYR A 102 3.39 -7.30 -1.82
CA TYR A 102 3.17 -6.58 -3.08
C TYR A 102 4.38 -5.70 -3.42
N ALA A 103 4.89 -4.93 -2.46
CA ALA A 103 6.08 -4.11 -2.66
C ALA A 103 7.30 -4.96 -3.04
N LEU A 104 7.51 -6.09 -2.36
CA LEU A 104 8.59 -7.03 -2.68
C LEU A 104 8.44 -7.59 -4.09
N TYR A 105 7.24 -8.02 -4.48
CA TYR A 105 6.95 -8.51 -5.83
C TYR A 105 7.29 -7.46 -6.89
N CYS A 106 6.84 -6.22 -6.72
CA CYS A 106 7.11 -5.13 -7.66
C CYS A 106 8.60 -4.79 -7.80
N ILE A 107 9.40 -4.96 -6.72
CA ILE A 107 10.85 -4.76 -6.78
C ILE A 107 11.51 -5.95 -7.50
N LEU A 108 11.17 -7.18 -7.12
CA LEU A 108 11.79 -8.39 -7.68
C LEU A 108 11.51 -8.55 -9.17
N TRP A 109 10.29 -8.26 -9.60
CA TRP A 109 9.90 -8.35 -11.01
C TRP A 109 10.73 -7.44 -11.93
N LYS A 110 11.33 -6.38 -11.40
CA LYS A 110 12.20 -5.48 -12.18
C LYS A 110 13.61 -6.05 -12.43
N PHE A 111 14.02 -7.06 -11.66
CA PHE A 111 15.34 -7.70 -11.77
C PHE A 111 15.29 -9.07 -12.48
N LEU A 112 14.11 -9.50 -12.89
CA LEU A 112 13.82 -10.74 -13.60
C LEU A 112 13.64 -10.46 -15.10
#